data_AF-A0A177K9Y2-F1
#
_entry.id   AF-A0A177K9Y2-F1
#
_cell.length_a   1.000
_cell.length_b   1.000
_cell.length_c   1.000
_cell.angle_alpha   90.00
_cell.angle_beta   90.00
_cell.angle_gamma   90.00
#
_symmetry.space_group_name_H-M   'P 1'
#
loop_
_entity.id
_entity.type
_entity.pdbx_description
1 polymer ?
#
loop_
_entity_poly.entity_id
_entity_poly.type
_entity_poly.pdbx_seq_one_letter_code
_entity_poly.pdbx_strand_id
1 'polypeptide(L)'
;MALIIHSRTGARIAGGSPTAAEVREARRSGITTLRLDTASFDRAGADMQWVTDIPTLRTVFLHERVKTPDLASMAGATVDELCVWTPGATPVSGEEIGWFRRIDCEAASFVTDGWRHLTGVVTLHVGRVTDPDVRIGDGCHQLTFLKLRGRSQTARLAWQQPPASLGTFMTHSLRWRDLDDLARCAQLTSVQVYNSTVDIHQGTIDISAFAQTPTLRELHLAENLPLRGVPAVLAGAPDVTVHVARDLHDAPDDADRIHRITVPIKKQRPLTP
;
A
#
# COMPACT_ATOMS: atom_id res chain seq x y z
N MET A 1 23.76 26.55 -2.20
CA MET A 1 23.41 25.86 -0.95
C MET A 1 22.46 24.77 -1.31
N ALA A 2 22.91 23.52 -1.26
CA ALA A 2 22.17 22.38 -1.76
C ALA A 2 21.21 21.82 -0.72
N LEU A 3 21.59 21.72 0.55
CA LEU A 3 20.71 21.27 1.62
C LEU A 3 20.24 22.44 2.48
N ILE A 4 18.92 22.60 2.57
CA ILE A 4 18.26 23.75 3.21
C ILE A 4 17.36 23.24 4.34
N ILE A 5 17.70 23.59 5.57
CA ILE A 5 16.84 23.32 6.73
C ILE A 5 15.70 24.35 6.71
N HIS A 6 14.46 23.87 6.65
CA HIS A 6 13.28 24.73 6.50
C HIS A 6 12.29 24.61 7.66
N SER A 7 12.55 23.70 8.59
CA SER A 7 11.78 23.54 9.84
C SER A 7 12.64 22.87 10.90
N ARG A 8 12.10 22.70 12.11
CA ARG A 8 12.81 22.08 13.24
C ARG A 8 13.30 20.67 12.94
N THR A 9 12.61 19.92 12.07
CA THR A 9 12.92 18.51 11.78
C THR A 9 13.06 18.20 10.29
N GLY A 10 12.77 19.17 9.42
CA GLY A 10 12.72 18.99 7.97
C GLY A 10 13.78 19.81 7.24
N ALA A 11 14.46 19.14 6.31
CA ALA A 11 15.32 19.76 5.32
C ALA A 11 14.86 19.42 3.89
N ARG A 12 15.28 20.23 2.92
CA ARG A 12 15.05 20.01 1.50
C ARG A 12 16.33 20.16 0.70
N ILE A 13 16.40 19.50 -0.46
CA ILE A 13 17.52 19.69 -1.41
C ILE A 13 17.12 20.66 -2.52
N ALA A 14 17.96 21.65 -2.78
CA ALA A 14 17.81 22.63 -3.86
C ALA A 14 19.16 22.83 -4.58
N GLY A 15 19.30 22.26 -5.78
CA GLY A 15 20.44 22.51 -6.66
C GLY A 15 21.61 21.53 -6.52
N GLY A 16 21.33 20.23 -6.38
CA GLY A 16 22.34 19.16 -6.46
C GLY A 16 22.76 18.58 -5.10
N SER A 17 23.87 17.83 -5.10
CA SER A 17 24.38 17.15 -3.90
C SER A 17 24.91 18.13 -2.84
N PRO A 18 24.64 17.89 -1.55
CA PRO A 18 25.12 18.76 -0.48
C PRO A 18 26.63 18.65 -0.24
N THR A 19 27.20 19.76 0.22
CA THR A 19 28.57 19.82 0.71
C THR A 19 28.70 19.21 2.11
N ALA A 20 29.89 18.78 2.49
CA ALA A 20 30.16 18.22 3.82
C ALA A 20 29.82 19.19 4.97
N ALA A 21 29.91 20.51 4.75
CA ALA A 21 29.54 21.51 5.74
C ALA A 21 28.02 21.53 5.99
N GLU A 22 27.22 21.45 4.92
CA GLU A 22 25.76 21.40 4.99
C GLU A 22 25.28 20.10 5.66
N VAL A 23 25.91 18.96 5.35
CA VAL A 23 25.61 17.67 5.99
C VAL A 23 25.90 17.73 7.50
N ARG A 24 27.04 18.32 7.91
CA ARG A 24 27.36 18.52 9.34
C ARG A 24 26.38 19.45 10.05
N GLU A 25 25.86 20.47 9.37
CA GLU A 25 24.82 21.35 9.92
C GLU A 25 23.50 20.59 10.12
N ALA A 26 23.07 19.83 9.10
CA ALA A 26 21.87 19.00 9.19
C ALA A 26 21.95 17.94 10.30
N ARG A 27 23.12 17.31 10.46
CA ARG A 27 23.40 16.40 11.59
C ARG A 27 23.26 17.11 12.94
N ARG A 28 23.87 18.29 13.11
CA ARG A 28 23.78 19.07 14.37
C ARG A 28 22.36 19.53 14.67
N SER A 29 21.61 19.86 13.63
CA SER A 29 20.21 20.26 13.72
C SER A 29 19.25 19.11 13.99
N GLY A 30 19.71 17.85 13.90
CA GLY A 30 18.91 16.67 14.24
C GLY A 30 17.71 16.45 13.31
N ILE A 31 17.86 16.75 12.02
CA ILE A 31 16.77 16.58 11.05
C ILE A 31 16.33 15.10 11.00
N THR A 32 15.02 14.88 10.86
CA THR A 32 14.43 13.54 10.75
C THR A 32 13.86 13.27 9.36
N THR A 33 13.63 14.33 8.59
CA THR A 33 12.93 14.28 7.32
C THR A 33 13.66 15.05 6.24
N LEU A 34 13.80 14.43 5.08
CA LEU A 34 14.41 15.01 3.89
C LEU A 34 13.41 15.05 2.74
N ARG A 35 13.11 16.25 2.23
CA ARG A 35 12.27 16.44 1.05
C ARG A 35 13.12 16.63 -0.21
N LEU A 36 12.79 15.86 -1.23
CA LEU A 36 13.32 15.92 -2.57
C LEU A 36 12.21 16.42 -3.50
N ASP A 37 12.48 17.51 -4.21
CA ASP A 37 11.56 18.15 -5.16
C ASP A 37 12.22 18.29 -6.54
N THR A 38 11.53 18.97 -7.46
CA THR A 38 12.01 19.14 -8.85
C THR A 38 13.40 19.79 -8.93
N ALA A 39 13.80 20.58 -7.95
CA ALA A 39 15.08 21.28 -7.93
C ALA A 39 16.21 20.47 -7.26
N SER A 40 15.93 19.29 -6.68
CA SER A 40 16.90 18.58 -5.86
C SER A 40 18.08 18.03 -6.66
N PHE A 41 17.84 17.38 -7.79
CA PHE A 41 18.88 16.75 -8.60
C PHE A 41 18.75 17.12 -10.08
N ASP A 42 19.88 17.39 -10.71
CA ASP A 42 20.01 17.69 -12.13
C ASP A 42 20.00 16.42 -13.00
N ARG A 43 20.31 15.25 -12.43
CA ARG A 43 20.28 13.93 -13.07
C ARG A 43 19.66 12.85 -12.16
N ALA A 44 19.01 11.87 -12.76
CA ALA A 44 18.55 10.67 -12.05
C ALA A 44 19.76 9.80 -11.64
N GLY A 45 19.60 9.00 -10.58
CA GLY A 45 20.68 8.15 -10.06
C GLY A 45 21.82 8.93 -9.39
N ALA A 46 21.57 10.16 -8.95
CA ALA A 46 22.53 10.91 -8.15
C ALA A 46 22.76 10.22 -6.79
N ASP A 47 24.03 10.09 -6.39
CA ASP A 47 24.41 9.43 -5.14
C ASP A 47 23.91 10.18 -3.89
N MET A 48 23.47 9.41 -2.91
CA MET A 48 22.97 9.88 -1.61
C MET A 48 23.69 9.26 -0.41
N GLN A 49 24.91 8.72 -0.58
CA GLN A 49 25.63 8.05 0.51
C GLN A 49 25.85 8.96 1.73
N TRP A 50 25.96 10.28 1.53
CA TRP A 50 26.07 11.29 2.59
C TRP A 50 24.90 11.29 3.59
N VAL A 51 23.75 10.68 3.25
CA VAL A 51 22.62 10.51 4.18
C VAL A 51 23.03 9.67 5.40
N THR A 52 23.98 8.75 5.24
CA THR A 52 24.52 7.94 6.34
C THR A 52 25.17 8.78 7.45
N ASP A 53 25.65 9.99 7.14
CA ASP A 53 26.24 10.91 8.10
C ASP A 53 25.19 11.66 8.95
N ILE A 54 23.90 11.47 8.67
CA ILE A 54 22.78 12.09 9.39
C ILE A 54 21.98 10.98 10.13
N PRO A 55 22.45 10.50 11.30
CA PRO A 55 21.89 9.34 11.99
C PRO A 55 20.48 9.55 12.56
N THR A 56 19.99 10.80 12.57
CA THR A 56 18.64 11.16 12.97
C THR A 56 17.65 11.06 11.81
N LEU A 57 18.10 10.98 10.56
CA LEU A 57 17.23 10.93 9.41
C LEU A 57 16.47 9.59 9.37
N ARG A 58 15.15 9.66 9.16
CA ARG A 58 14.24 8.50 9.15
C ARG A 58 13.43 8.42 7.87
N THR A 59 12.99 9.57 7.35
CA THR A 59 12.05 9.62 6.23
C THR A 59 12.58 10.45 5.06
N VAL A 60 12.43 9.92 3.85
CA VAL A 60 12.68 10.64 2.60
C VAL A 60 11.37 10.83 1.82
N PHE A 61 11.08 12.06 1.43
CA PHE A 61 9.90 12.43 0.64
C PHE A 61 10.28 12.82 -0.77
N LEU A 62 9.67 12.18 -1.77
CA LEU A 62 9.74 12.57 -3.17
C LEU A 62 8.46 13.33 -3.53
N HIS A 63 8.63 14.57 -3.96
CA HIS A 63 7.56 15.48 -4.31
C HIS A 63 7.76 16.03 -5.73
N GLU A 64 6.68 16.43 -6.41
CA GLU A 64 6.71 16.98 -7.79
C GLU A 64 7.44 16.09 -8.83
N ARG A 65 8.00 16.65 -9.91
CA ARG A 65 8.65 15.91 -11.00
C ARG A 65 10.14 15.70 -10.72
N VAL A 66 10.46 15.15 -9.57
CA VAL A 66 11.84 14.92 -9.15
C VAL A 66 12.53 13.87 -10.01
N LYS A 67 13.77 14.15 -10.42
CA LYS A 67 14.68 13.11 -10.94
C LYS A 67 15.13 12.27 -9.75
N THR A 68 14.63 11.06 -9.67
CA THR A 68 14.85 10.20 -8.50
C THR A 68 16.35 9.90 -8.37
N PRO A 69 16.97 10.19 -7.21
CA PRO A 69 18.35 9.83 -6.95
C PRO A 69 18.51 8.31 -6.81
N ASP A 70 19.75 7.85 -6.70
CA ASP A 70 20.03 6.45 -6.39
C ASP A 70 19.59 6.16 -4.95
N LEU A 71 18.41 5.57 -4.77
CA LEU A 71 17.88 5.25 -3.45
C LEU A 71 18.65 4.10 -2.80
N ALA A 72 19.29 3.22 -3.57
CA ALA A 72 20.10 2.12 -3.05
C ALA A 72 21.35 2.65 -2.32
N SER A 73 21.92 3.79 -2.75
CA SER A 73 23.07 4.41 -2.09
C SER A 73 22.80 4.84 -0.63
N MET A 74 21.53 4.95 -0.22
CA MET A 74 21.15 5.22 1.17
C MET A 74 21.04 3.95 2.02
N ALA A 75 21.15 2.76 1.43
CA ALA A 75 21.06 1.50 2.18
C ALA A 75 22.13 1.45 3.28
N GLY A 76 21.72 1.05 4.49
CA GLY A 76 22.58 1.06 5.68
C GLY A 76 22.59 2.40 6.43
N ALA A 77 21.96 3.45 5.90
CA ALA A 77 21.59 4.61 6.70
C ALA A 77 20.47 4.26 7.69
N THR A 78 20.16 5.20 8.57
CA THR A 78 19.06 5.05 9.53
C THR A 78 17.68 5.39 8.94
N VAL A 79 17.63 5.73 7.65
CA VAL A 79 16.37 5.98 6.92
C VAL A 79 15.67 4.64 6.74
N ASP A 80 14.37 4.59 7.03
CA ASP A 80 13.58 3.38 6.89
C ASP A 80 12.20 3.62 6.26
N GLU A 81 11.86 4.89 5.99
CA GLU A 81 10.60 5.27 5.35
C GLU A 81 10.81 6.08 4.06
N LEU A 82 10.12 5.63 3.01
CA LEU A 82 10.04 6.31 1.71
C LEU A 82 8.61 6.77 1.45
N CYS A 83 8.42 8.06 1.19
CA CYS A 83 7.15 8.63 0.77
C CYS A 83 7.27 9.22 -0.64
N VAL A 84 6.43 8.79 -1.58
CA VAL A 84 6.41 9.26 -2.96
C VAL A 84 5.04 9.83 -3.28
N TRP A 85 4.89 11.15 -3.16
CA TRP A 85 3.60 11.85 -3.29
C TRP A 85 3.51 12.61 -4.60
N THR A 86 3.89 11.92 -5.66
CA THR A 86 3.88 12.46 -7.01
C THR A 86 3.94 11.33 -8.02
N PRO A 87 3.11 11.33 -9.07
CA PRO A 87 3.27 10.40 -10.18
C PRO A 87 4.41 10.82 -11.12
N GLY A 88 5.05 11.97 -10.87
CA GLY A 88 6.06 12.57 -11.75
C GLY A 88 7.50 12.23 -11.40
N ALA A 89 7.74 11.50 -10.31
CA ALA A 89 9.09 11.02 -9.97
C ALA A 89 9.57 10.03 -11.05
N THR A 90 10.88 10.03 -11.33
CA THR A 90 11.46 9.06 -12.26
C THR A 90 11.33 7.65 -11.64
N PRO A 91 10.74 6.67 -12.34
CA PRO A 91 10.59 5.32 -11.80
C PRO A 91 11.92 4.65 -11.45
N VAL A 92 11.89 3.75 -10.47
CA VAL A 92 13.04 2.98 -9.97
C VAL A 92 12.77 1.48 -10.06
N SER A 93 13.79 0.66 -9.81
CA SER A 93 13.62 -0.77 -9.61
C SER A 93 13.15 -1.11 -8.18
N GLY A 94 12.55 -2.29 -8.00
CA GLY A 94 12.22 -2.81 -6.68
C GLY A 94 13.45 -3.06 -5.81
N GLU A 95 14.59 -3.40 -6.41
CA GLU A 95 15.87 -3.62 -5.71
C GLU A 95 16.34 -2.34 -4.98
N GLU A 96 16.21 -1.18 -5.62
CA GLU A 96 16.62 0.11 -5.04
C GLU A 96 15.85 0.51 -3.78
N ILE A 97 14.62 0.00 -3.62
CA ILE A 97 13.71 0.39 -2.53
C ILE A 97 13.32 -0.78 -1.62
N GLY A 98 13.69 -2.00 -1.96
CA GLY A 98 13.26 -3.21 -1.26
C GLY A 98 13.74 -3.28 0.19
N TRP A 99 14.72 -2.47 0.57
CA TRP A 99 15.31 -2.40 1.92
C TRP A 99 14.60 -1.41 2.86
N PHE A 100 13.73 -0.52 2.36
CA PHE A 100 12.92 0.34 3.24
C PHE A 100 11.97 -0.52 4.07
N ARG A 101 11.69 -0.11 5.31
CA ARG A 101 10.68 -0.78 6.16
C ARG A 101 9.28 -0.32 5.84
N ARG A 102 9.12 0.95 5.45
CA ARG A 102 7.83 1.60 5.21
C ARG A 102 7.85 2.33 3.88
N ILE A 103 6.87 2.06 3.04
CA ILE A 103 6.73 2.78 1.76
C ILE A 103 5.29 3.25 1.60
N ASP A 104 5.12 4.55 1.35
CA ASP A 104 3.86 5.15 0.92
C ASP A 104 4.04 5.80 -0.46
N CYS A 105 3.48 5.18 -1.48
CA CYS A 105 3.62 5.62 -2.86
C CYS A 105 2.27 5.92 -3.50
N GLU A 106 2.14 7.11 -4.07
CA GLU A 106 0.91 7.55 -4.74
C GLU A 106 0.64 6.78 -6.05
N ALA A 107 1.67 6.22 -6.69
CA ALA A 107 1.57 5.68 -8.04
C ALA A 107 2.23 4.30 -8.18
N ALA A 108 1.42 3.30 -8.51
CA ALA A 108 1.89 1.94 -8.80
C ALA A 108 2.98 1.89 -9.90
N SER A 109 2.97 2.83 -10.84
CA SER A 109 3.95 2.92 -11.92
C SER A 109 5.35 3.40 -11.49
N PHE A 110 5.55 3.79 -10.23
CA PHE A 110 6.85 4.26 -9.75
C PHE A 110 7.90 3.14 -9.70
N VAL A 111 7.48 1.88 -9.58
CA VAL A 111 8.39 0.72 -9.56
C VAL A 111 8.25 -0.04 -10.86
N THR A 112 9.32 -0.07 -11.64
CA THR A 112 9.32 -0.50 -13.05
C THR A 112 9.09 -2.01 -13.22
N ASP A 113 9.59 -2.81 -12.29
CA ASP A 113 9.52 -4.27 -12.26
C ASP A 113 8.43 -4.81 -11.31
N GLY A 114 7.64 -3.90 -10.74
CA GLY A 114 6.50 -4.16 -9.87
C GLY A 114 6.83 -4.20 -8.38
N TRP A 115 5.80 -4.02 -7.55
CA TRP A 115 5.90 -3.99 -6.09
C TRP A 115 5.91 -5.39 -5.46
N ARG A 116 6.93 -6.19 -5.79
CA ARG A 116 7.05 -7.60 -5.41
C ARG A 116 8.46 -7.91 -4.90
N HIS A 117 8.59 -8.97 -4.13
CA HIS A 117 9.86 -9.45 -3.56
C HIS A 117 10.64 -8.35 -2.80
N LEU A 118 9.93 -7.41 -2.17
CA LEU A 118 10.52 -6.35 -1.36
C LEU A 118 10.88 -6.92 0.01
N THR A 119 12.16 -7.23 0.21
CA THR A 119 12.64 -8.09 1.30
C THR A 119 12.59 -7.46 2.69
N GLY A 120 12.73 -6.14 2.79
CA GLY A 120 12.71 -5.37 4.04
C GLY A 120 11.39 -4.67 4.35
N VAL A 121 10.44 -4.64 3.41
CA VAL A 121 9.22 -3.85 3.53
C VAL A 121 8.21 -4.52 4.46
N VAL A 122 7.82 -3.80 5.51
CA VAL A 122 6.87 -4.21 6.53
C VAL A 122 5.50 -3.55 6.34
N THR A 123 5.48 -2.31 5.86
CA THR A 123 4.27 -1.54 5.56
C THR A 123 4.35 -0.99 4.15
N LEU A 124 3.36 -1.32 3.32
CA LEU A 124 3.31 -0.89 1.93
C LEU A 124 1.95 -0.25 1.60
N HIS A 125 1.97 1.01 1.19
CA HIS A 125 0.82 1.69 0.59
C HIS A 125 1.12 2.01 -0.87
N VAL A 126 0.23 1.58 -1.77
CA VAL A 126 0.36 1.87 -3.21
C VAL A 126 -0.94 2.42 -3.76
N GLY A 127 -0.86 3.62 -4.34
CA GLY A 127 -1.96 4.30 -5.00
C GLY A 127 -1.97 4.12 -6.51
N ARG A 128 -3.05 4.59 -7.14
CA ARG A 128 -3.29 4.54 -8.60
C ARG A 128 -3.05 3.14 -9.17
N VAL A 129 -3.42 2.10 -8.42
CA VAL A 129 -3.42 0.72 -8.92
C VAL A 129 -4.45 0.66 -10.03
N THR A 130 -4.05 0.17 -11.20
CA THR A 130 -4.92 0.05 -12.39
C THR A 130 -4.97 -1.37 -12.96
N ASP A 131 -4.03 -2.24 -12.57
CA ASP A 131 -3.94 -3.59 -13.10
C ASP A 131 -5.15 -4.44 -12.68
N PRO A 132 -5.74 -5.21 -13.61
CA PRO A 132 -6.82 -6.14 -13.28
C PRO A 132 -6.31 -7.37 -12.51
N ASP A 133 -5.04 -7.75 -12.71
CA ASP A 133 -4.35 -8.85 -12.02
C ASP A 133 -3.27 -8.25 -11.11
N VAL A 134 -3.63 -7.98 -9.86
CA VAL A 134 -2.77 -7.25 -8.92
C VAL A 134 -1.75 -8.19 -8.29
N ARG A 135 -0.46 -7.90 -8.54
CA ARG A 135 0.69 -8.64 -7.97
C ARG A 135 1.44 -7.86 -6.88
N ILE A 136 0.92 -6.72 -6.46
CA ILE A 136 1.52 -5.88 -5.41
C ILE A 136 1.53 -6.67 -4.10
N GLY A 137 2.70 -6.79 -3.47
CA GLY A 137 2.92 -7.55 -2.24
C GLY A 137 3.36 -9.02 -2.46
N ASP A 138 3.37 -9.52 -3.70
CA ASP A 138 3.78 -10.90 -3.99
C ASP A 138 5.24 -11.13 -3.57
N GLY A 139 5.51 -12.20 -2.81
CA GLY A 139 6.84 -12.54 -2.31
C GLY A 139 7.43 -11.58 -1.26
N CYS A 140 6.66 -10.62 -0.75
CA CYS A 140 7.13 -9.71 0.30
C CYS A 140 6.96 -10.35 1.69
N HIS A 141 7.87 -11.25 2.09
CA HIS A 141 7.70 -12.09 3.29
C HIS A 141 7.64 -11.32 4.63
N GLN A 142 8.22 -10.12 4.72
CA GLN A 142 8.15 -9.27 5.92
C GLN A 142 6.93 -8.35 5.97
N LEU A 143 6.12 -8.33 4.90
CA LEU A 143 4.98 -7.43 4.78
C LEU A 143 3.90 -7.81 5.79
N THR A 144 3.59 -6.90 6.70
CA THR A 144 2.54 -7.07 7.73
C THR A 144 1.28 -6.27 7.42
N PHE A 145 1.43 -5.17 6.67
CA PHE A 145 0.35 -4.27 6.32
C PHE A 145 0.43 -3.87 4.85
N LEU A 146 -0.65 -4.11 4.11
CA LEU A 146 -0.79 -3.73 2.70
C LEU A 146 -2.02 -2.86 2.50
N LYS A 147 -1.83 -1.66 1.95
CA LYS A 147 -2.90 -0.77 1.52
C LYS A 147 -2.83 -0.50 0.03
N LEU A 148 -3.94 -0.71 -0.67
CA LEU A 148 -4.05 -0.42 -2.10
C LEU A 148 -5.13 0.64 -2.37
N ARG A 149 -4.85 1.55 -3.30
CA ARG A 149 -5.84 2.53 -3.76
C ARG A 149 -5.94 2.54 -5.28
N GLY A 150 -7.15 2.33 -5.80
CA GLY A 150 -7.44 2.32 -7.23
C GLY A 150 -8.35 3.47 -7.67
N ARG A 151 -9.14 3.20 -8.72
CA ARG A 151 -10.08 4.13 -9.37
C ARG A 151 -11.46 3.50 -9.58
N SER A 152 -11.89 2.69 -8.61
CA SER A 152 -13.18 2.00 -8.55
C SER A 152 -13.38 0.95 -9.64
N GLN A 153 -12.30 0.41 -10.21
CA GLN A 153 -12.33 -0.78 -11.05
C GLN A 153 -12.41 -2.06 -10.22
N THR A 154 -12.62 -3.18 -10.90
CA THR A 154 -12.67 -4.52 -10.30
C THR A 154 -11.48 -5.35 -10.75
N ALA A 155 -10.74 -5.89 -9.80
CA ALA A 155 -9.50 -6.64 -9.98
C ALA A 155 -9.55 -7.98 -9.22
N ARG A 156 -8.50 -8.78 -9.36
CA ARG A 156 -8.19 -9.93 -8.51
C ARG A 156 -6.76 -9.85 -8.02
N LEU A 157 -6.46 -10.55 -6.93
CA LEU A 157 -5.08 -10.80 -6.55
C LEU A 157 -4.53 -11.94 -7.41
N ALA A 158 -3.25 -11.85 -7.77
CA ALA A 158 -2.59 -12.83 -8.60
C ALA A 158 -1.22 -13.19 -8.00
N TRP A 159 -1.23 -13.58 -6.72
CA TRP A 159 -0.02 -13.89 -5.95
C TRP A 159 0.41 -15.33 -6.13
N GLN A 160 1.65 -15.50 -6.57
CA GLN A 160 2.27 -16.82 -6.60
C GLN A 160 2.76 -17.19 -5.20
N GLN A 161 3.29 -16.22 -4.47
CA GLN A 161 3.89 -16.35 -3.15
C GLN A 161 3.27 -15.30 -2.19
N PRO A 162 2.03 -15.53 -1.70
CA PRO A 162 1.38 -14.61 -0.78
C PRO A 162 2.27 -14.24 0.42
N PRO A 163 2.26 -12.97 0.85
CA PRO A 163 3.07 -12.52 1.97
C PRO A 163 2.68 -13.24 3.26
N ALA A 164 3.60 -14.06 3.77
CA ALA A 164 3.34 -14.97 4.89
C ALA A 164 3.04 -14.24 6.21
N SER A 165 3.59 -13.03 6.39
CA SER A 165 3.41 -12.22 7.60
C SER A 165 2.26 -11.22 7.51
N LEU A 166 1.50 -11.21 6.41
CA LEU A 166 0.47 -10.20 6.19
C LEU A 166 -0.66 -10.37 7.20
N GLY A 167 -0.78 -9.40 8.11
CA GLY A 167 -1.83 -9.34 9.12
C GLY A 167 -3.01 -8.49 8.69
N THR A 168 -2.78 -7.43 7.91
CA THR A 168 -3.83 -6.49 7.51
C THR A 168 -3.75 -6.14 6.03
N PHE A 169 -4.89 -6.31 5.36
CA PHE A 169 -5.10 -5.87 3.99
C PHE A 169 -6.21 -4.84 3.93
N MET A 170 -5.93 -3.68 3.34
CA MET A 170 -6.89 -2.58 3.23
C MET A 170 -6.93 -2.04 1.81
N THR A 171 -8.12 -1.72 1.31
CA THR A 171 -8.27 -1.17 -0.03
C THR A 171 -9.24 -0.01 -0.09
N HIS A 172 -8.95 0.96 -0.95
CA HIS A 172 -9.84 2.09 -1.25
C HIS A 172 -10.07 2.22 -2.74
N SER A 173 -11.33 2.39 -3.14
CA SER A 173 -11.69 2.56 -4.55
C SER A 173 -11.15 1.41 -5.41
N LEU A 174 -11.30 0.17 -4.92
CA LEU A 174 -10.98 -1.08 -5.60
C LEU A 174 -12.04 -2.11 -5.23
N ARG A 175 -12.52 -2.85 -6.22
CA ARG A 175 -13.36 -4.02 -6.01
C ARG A 175 -12.60 -5.29 -6.35
N TRP A 176 -13.00 -6.38 -5.73
CA TRP A 176 -12.35 -7.67 -5.86
C TRP A 176 -13.33 -8.70 -6.40
N ARG A 177 -12.94 -9.41 -7.47
CA ARG A 177 -13.70 -10.54 -8.04
C ARG A 177 -13.60 -11.79 -7.17
N ASP A 178 -12.45 -11.95 -6.53
CA ASP A 178 -12.10 -12.99 -5.59
C ASP A 178 -11.04 -12.45 -4.61
N LEU A 179 -10.90 -13.11 -3.47
CA LEU A 179 -9.92 -12.77 -2.42
C LEU A 179 -9.19 -14.02 -1.90
N ASP A 180 -9.20 -15.11 -2.66
CA ASP A 180 -8.69 -16.42 -2.24
C ASP A 180 -7.20 -16.37 -1.87
N ASP A 181 -6.42 -15.53 -2.57
CA ASP A 181 -5.01 -15.33 -2.28
C ASP A 181 -4.76 -14.70 -0.90
N LEU A 182 -5.68 -13.91 -0.36
CA LEU A 182 -5.58 -13.42 1.02
C LEU A 182 -5.81 -14.55 2.03
N ALA A 183 -6.74 -15.47 1.76
CA ALA A 183 -6.99 -16.59 2.66
C ALA A 183 -5.77 -17.51 2.83
N ARG A 184 -4.81 -17.46 1.90
CA ARG A 184 -3.50 -18.14 1.98
C ARG A 184 -2.48 -17.44 2.90
N CYS A 185 -2.75 -16.22 3.36
CA CYS A 185 -1.91 -15.51 4.31
C CYS A 185 -2.19 -16.00 5.74
N ALA A 186 -1.32 -16.87 6.27
CA ALA A 186 -1.52 -17.56 7.55
C ALA A 186 -1.63 -16.65 8.79
N GLN A 187 -1.15 -15.41 8.70
CA GLN A 187 -1.19 -14.43 9.80
C GLN A 187 -2.30 -13.39 9.64
N LEU A 188 -3.17 -13.53 8.64
CA LEU A 188 -4.17 -12.52 8.31
C LEU A 188 -5.21 -12.40 9.43
N THR A 189 -5.40 -11.19 9.93
CA THR A 189 -6.36 -10.87 11.00
C THR A 189 -7.45 -9.91 10.55
N SER A 190 -7.19 -9.04 9.57
CA SER A 190 -8.15 -8.02 9.11
C SER A 190 -8.09 -7.80 7.60
N VAL A 191 -9.26 -7.79 6.97
CA VAL A 191 -9.47 -7.42 5.56
C VAL A 191 -10.48 -6.31 5.49
N GLN A 192 -10.13 -5.20 4.85
CA GLN A 192 -10.98 -4.02 4.74
C GLN A 192 -11.07 -3.53 3.30
N VAL A 193 -12.28 -3.43 2.77
CA VAL A 193 -12.54 -2.96 1.41
C VAL A 193 -13.48 -1.78 1.47
N TYR A 194 -12.97 -0.62 1.08
CA TYR A 194 -13.70 0.64 1.09
C TYR A 194 -13.99 1.14 -0.32
N ASN A 195 -15.27 1.31 -0.63
CA ASN A 195 -15.75 1.95 -1.85
C ASN A 195 -16.99 2.79 -1.57
N SER A 196 -17.22 3.82 -2.38
CA SER A 196 -18.41 4.65 -2.24
C SER A 196 -19.72 3.93 -2.60
N THR A 197 -19.66 2.81 -3.31
CA THR A 197 -20.84 2.07 -3.79
C THR A 197 -20.59 0.58 -3.98
N VAL A 198 -21.62 -0.24 -3.77
CA VAL A 198 -21.66 -1.66 -4.15
C VAL A 198 -22.07 -1.80 -5.64
N ASP A 199 -21.43 -2.70 -6.39
CA ASP A 199 -21.72 -2.91 -7.83
C ASP A 199 -22.39 -4.28 -8.07
N ILE A 200 -23.73 -4.30 -8.01
CA ILE A 200 -24.52 -5.53 -8.15
C ILE A 200 -24.50 -6.12 -9.57
N HIS A 201 -24.04 -5.35 -10.56
CA HIS A 201 -24.04 -5.76 -11.97
C HIS A 201 -22.81 -6.57 -12.36
N GLN A 202 -21.81 -6.64 -11.47
CA GLN A 202 -20.58 -7.41 -11.70
C GLN A 202 -20.60 -8.79 -11.05
N GLY A 203 -21.77 -9.22 -10.55
CA GLY A 203 -21.98 -10.52 -9.94
C GLY A 203 -21.71 -10.51 -8.44
N THR A 204 -21.29 -11.67 -7.93
CA THR A 204 -21.10 -11.95 -6.51
C THR A 204 -19.69 -12.46 -6.30
N ILE A 205 -19.05 -12.08 -5.18
CA ILE A 205 -17.78 -12.65 -4.73
C ILE A 205 -18.04 -13.76 -3.71
N ASP A 206 -17.32 -14.88 -3.87
CA ASP A 206 -17.27 -15.95 -2.88
C ASP A 206 -16.15 -15.68 -1.86
N ILE A 207 -16.49 -15.69 -0.57
CA ILE A 207 -15.53 -15.48 0.52
C ILE A 207 -15.27 -16.75 1.32
N SER A 208 -15.79 -17.90 0.89
CA SER A 208 -15.69 -19.17 1.63
C SER A 208 -14.25 -19.63 1.89
N ALA A 209 -13.28 -19.19 1.08
CA ALA A 209 -11.86 -19.47 1.31
C ALA A 209 -11.38 -19.01 2.70
N PHE A 210 -11.93 -17.92 3.25
CA PHE A 210 -11.58 -17.42 4.59
C PHE A 210 -12.03 -18.36 5.73
N ALA A 211 -12.85 -19.38 5.46
CA ALA A 211 -13.12 -20.44 6.43
C ALA A 211 -11.86 -21.20 6.86
N GLN A 212 -10.79 -21.15 6.07
CA GLN A 212 -9.49 -21.76 6.39
C GLN A 212 -8.53 -20.80 7.10
N THR A 213 -8.99 -19.61 7.50
CA THR A 213 -8.19 -18.57 8.15
C THR A 213 -8.65 -18.36 9.61
N PRO A 214 -8.26 -19.24 10.55
CA PRO A 214 -8.76 -19.19 11.93
C PRO A 214 -8.28 -17.97 12.73
N THR A 215 -7.23 -17.28 12.27
CA THR A 215 -6.69 -16.05 12.86
C THR A 215 -7.52 -14.81 12.55
N LEU A 216 -8.45 -14.92 11.59
CA LEU A 216 -9.23 -13.81 11.08
C LEU A 216 -10.17 -13.27 12.17
N ARG A 217 -10.12 -11.95 12.39
CA ARG A 217 -10.92 -11.23 13.37
C ARG A 217 -11.92 -10.29 12.71
N GLU A 218 -11.56 -9.70 11.58
CA GLU A 218 -12.36 -8.69 10.92
C GLU A 218 -12.41 -8.90 9.40
N LEU A 219 -13.62 -8.91 8.86
CA LEU A 219 -13.89 -8.86 7.42
C LEU A 219 -14.83 -7.70 7.12
N HIS A 220 -14.29 -6.56 6.69
CA HIS A 220 -15.06 -5.42 6.26
C HIS A 220 -15.21 -5.41 4.73
N LEU A 221 -16.25 -6.05 4.22
CA LEU A 221 -16.46 -6.25 2.78
C LEU A 221 -17.78 -5.66 2.26
N ALA A 222 -18.52 -4.93 3.09
CA ALA A 222 -19.83 -4.36 2.76
C ALA A 222 -19.81 -3.51 1.47
N GLU A 223 -18.71 -2.81 1.22
CA GLU A 223 -18.57 -1.92 0.07
C GLU A 223 -17.92 -2.59 -1.15
N ASN A 224 -17.82 -3.93 -1.19
CA ASN A 224 -17.28 -4.64 -2.35
C ASN A 224 -18.37 -4.97 -3.40
N LEU A 225 -18.43 -6.22 -3.85
CA LEU A 225 -19.52 -6.83 -4.61
C LEU A 225 -20.47 -7.54 -3.62
N PRO A 226 -21.71 -7.89 -4.02
CA PRO A 226 -22.53 -8.83 -3.27
C PRO A 226 -21.72 -10.06 -2.84
N LEU A 227 -21.98 -10.54 -1.63
CA LEU A 227 -21.17 -11.58 -0.98
C LEU A 227 -21.90 -12.93 -0.97
N ARG A 228 -21.14 -14.02 -1.05
CA ARG A 228 -21.60 -15.36 -0.69
C ARG A 228 -20.51 -16.12 0.08
N GLY A 229 -20.86 -17.20 0.75
CA GLY A 229 -19.94 -18.00 1.55
C GLY A 229 -19.80 -17.51 2.98
N VAL A 230 -20.63 -16.57 3.44
CA VAL A 230 -20.60 -16.08 4.83
C VAL A 230 -20.82 -17.22 5.84
N PRO A 231 -21.75 -18.18 5.64
CA PRO A 231 -21.90 -19.31 6.56
C PRO A 231 -20.62 -20.14 6.74
N ALA A 232 -19.87 -20.37 5.67
CA ALA A 232 -18.61 -21.12 5.74
C ALA A 232 -17.55 -20.36 6.56
N VAL A 233 -17.45 -19.05 6.35
CA VAL A 233 -16.54 -18.19 7.12
C VAL A 233 -16.88 -18.19 8.60
N LEU A 234 -18.16 -18.04 8.95
CA LEU A 234 -18.62 -18.08 10.34
C LEU A 234 -18.33 -19.41 11.04
N ALA A 235 -18.34 -20.52 10.29
CA ALA A 235 -18.02 -21.85 10.80
C ALA A 235 -16.51 -22.09 10.97
N GLY A 236 -15.69 -21.60 10.03
CA GLY A 236 -14.26 -21.85 10.00
C GLY A 236 -13.39 -20.83 10.76
N ALA A 237 -13.88 -19.60 10.92
CA ALA A 237 -13.22 -18.53 11.68
C ALA A 237 -14.11 -18.15 12.89
N PRO A 238 -13.90 -18.75 14.08
CA PRO A 238 -14.83 -18.63 15.20
C PRO A 238 -14.92 -17.22 15.80
N ASP A 239 -13.84 -16.44 15.72
CA ASP A 239 -13.77 -15.10 16.32
C ASP A 239 -13.94 -13.97 15.29
N VAL A 240 -14.35 -14.29 14.06
CA VAL A 240 -14.48 -13.29 13.00
C VAL A 240 -15.77 -12.50 13.16
N THR A 241 -15.66 -11.20 12.94
CA THR A 241 -16.77 -10.28 12.71
C THR A 241 -16.82 -9.93 11.23
N VAL A 242 -17.98 -10.07 10.59
CA VAL A 242 -18.15 -9.81 9.15
C VAL A 242 -19.09 -8.64 8.93
N HIS A 243 -18.62 -7.63 8.21
CA HIS A 243 -19.42 -6.48 7.78
C HIS A 243 -19.80 -6.65 6.31
N VAL A 244 -21.10 -6.62 6.05
CA VAL A 244 -21.72 -6.96 4.77
C VAL A 244 -22.70 -5.89 4.34
N ALA A 245 -22.91 -5.73 3.02
CA ALA A 245 -23.98 -4.88 2.52
C ALA A 245 -25.33 -5.51 2.84
N ARG A 246 -26.22 -4.73 3.46
CA ARG A 246 -27.59 -5.15 3.77
C ARG A 246 -28.26 -5.73 2.52
N ASP A 247 -28.89 -6.90 2.68
CA ASP A 247 -29.64 -7.63 1.65
C ASP A 247 -28.81 -8.12 0.43
N LEU A 248 -27.48 -8.00 0.47
CA LEU A 248 -26.57 -8.40 -0.62
C LEU A 248 -25.54 -9.44 -0.14
N HIS A 249 -25.99 -10.40 0.67
CA HIS A 249 -25.18 -11.49 1.22
C HIS A 249 -26.02 -12.76 1.50
N ASP A 250 -25.37 -13.88 1.77
CA ASP A 250 -26.01 -15.16 2.16
C ASP A 250 -25.90 -15.48 3.67
N ALA A 251 -25.50 -14.52 4.50
CA ALA A 251 -25.40 -14.70 5.94
C ALA A 251 -26.76 -15.04 6.60
N PRO A 252 -26.81 -15.95 7.60
CA PRO A 252 -28.02 -16.25 8.35
C PRO A 252 -28.56 -15.02 9.09
N ASP A 253 -29.88 -14.87 9.16
CA ASP A 253 -30.55 -13.70 9.76
C ASP A 253 -30.25 -13.52 11.25
N ASP A 254 -30.06 -14.62 11.97
CA ASP A 254 -29.82 -14.69 13.41
C ASP A 254 -28.33 -14.64 13.80
N ALA A 255 -27.41 -14.51 12.82
CA ALA A 255 -25.99 -14.46 13.09
C ALA A 255 -25.57 -13.15 13.79
N ASP A 256 -25.09 -13.28 15.02
CA ASP A 256 -24.65 -12.21 15.94
C ASP A 256 -23.34 -11.53 15.51
N ARG A 257 -22.45 -12.28 14.83
CA ARG A 257 -21.16 -11.81 14.31
C ARG A 257 -21.25 -11.06 12.97
N ILE A 258 -22.46 -10.74 12.51
CA ILE A 258 -22.72 -10.10 11.20
C ILE A 258 -23.22 -8.66 11.37
N HIS A 259 -22.44 -7.70 10.88
CA HIS A 259 -22.83 -6.29 10.82
C HIS A 259 -23.34 -5.93 9.42
N ARG A 260 -24.65 -5.64 9.34
CA ARG A 260 -25.32 -5.29 8.08
C ARG A 260 -25.33 -3.79 7.88
N ILE A 261 -24.60 -3.32 6.87
CA ILE A 261 -24.40 -1.90 6.57
C ILE A 261 -25.22 -1.52 5.34
N THR A 262 -25.91 -0.38 5.40
CA THR A 262 -26.57 0.20 4.22
C THR A 262 -25.52 0.86 3.33
N VAL A 263 -25.31 0.33 2.13
CA VAL A 263 -24.33 0.84 1.16
C VAL A 263 -25.05 1.30 -0.12
N PRO A 264 -24.72 2.48 -0.68
CA PRO A 264 -25.33 2.92 -1.93
C PRO A 264 -25.02 1.96 -3.09
N ILE A 265 -26.05 1.63 -3.89
CA ILE A 265 -25.88 0.81 -5.10
C ILE A 265 -25.36 1.69 -6.24
N LYS A 266 -24.33 1.21 -6.93
CA LYS A 266 -23.78 1.87 -8.11
C LYS A 266 -24.83 1.89 -9.21
N LYS A 267 -25.19 3.09 -9.66
CA LYS A 267 -26.09 3.27 -10.81
C LYS A 267 -25.43 2.68 -12.07
N GLN A 268 -26.20 1.93 -12.86
CA GLN A 268 -25.81 1.62 -14.23
C GLN A 268 -25.56 2.93 -14.98
N ARG A 269 -24.37 3.10 -15.56
CA ARG A 269 -24.19 4.12 -16.58
C ARG A 269 -24.92 3.63 -17.84
N PRO A 270 -25.77 4.45 -18.47
CA PRO A 270 -26.30 4.11 -19.79
C PRO A 270 -25.11 3.80 -20.70
N LEU A 271 -25.17 2.70 -21.44
CA LEU A 271 -24.28 2.50 -22.57
C LEU A 271 -24.60 3.63 -23.54
N THR A 272 -23.69 4.59 -23.69
CA THR A 272 -23.82 5.59 -24.76
C THR A 272 -23.75 4.83 -26.09
N PRO A 273 -24.75 4.95 -26.98
CA PRO A 273 -24.74 4.30 -28.28
C PRO A 273 -23.59 4.78 -29.18
#